data_AF-A0A7V5P9R3-F1
#
_entry.id   AF-A0A7V5P9R3-F1
#
_cell.length_a   1.000
_cell.length_b   1.000
_cell.length_c   1.000
_cell.angle_alpha   90.00
_cell.angle_beta   90.00
_cell.angle_gamma   90.00
#
_symmetry.space_group_name_H-M   'P 1'
#
loop_
_entity.id
_entity.type
_entity.pdbx_description
1 polymer ?
#
loop_
_entity_poly.entity_id
_entity_poly.type
_entity_poly.pdbx_seq_one_letter_code
_entity_poly.pdbx_strand_id
1 'polypeptide(L)'
;EALGRLEAWLETRVAEPGEAIAVVGDPAGCLFVLSRGWVRLTDAAGHELARLGPGSSVGEADALVSGAYSMGVVAVTHVEALALPAAAIGDLIRSTPNALPALESALGFRPSVAVSGFAQWLAKVDGLEGASDDELLRLAGQLEAVDFEPRQDLSRRPEFGFLVIEDGEVRVSEASGAVSYRNGASLLLDADALEDSEPSVQVRATTATSAWYLPRERYTSLKREGFALLERLLARATPAQAEEVASAGETSEYAELEAEEKAAGSPTAEEEPTVRFSEPAEPEMASVDTGEVAALEPAAPLGRASKVGASKGWFASLSTGAKVRLVLAGVLVLWVLAAAIGALWHVAVAGASAPVRDLSRFRQAAAALTPQALALDFEATPPFVPTPTQPPTNTPMPTSTPLPTATPTATSVPPTATPLPTETPVIPTETPLPPTATAVPAEAAPASQPAPVPTDTPAPPPPAPAPALAAYDVHGQPIAVEALQAKYGFQIRRADVPSGGQVYRLVAIREVSGPASITVKADPGLQIAFSWAGAPQQTTTQFDWTDRFEVGTTNAAGETGFGMGHGSYIRDLSAGGPHGVWVRAGVPSDALFGLGMLGGTPHDHVEPTFALVTAP
;
A
#
# COMPACT_ATOMS: atom_id res chain seq x y z
N GLU A 1 11.20 -15.23 14.80
CA GLU A 1 10.18 -16.30 14.84
C GLU A 1 9.52 -16.52 13.47
N ALA A 2 8.94 -15.48 12.86
CA ALA A 2 8.30 -15.56 11.54
C ALA A 2 9.16 -16.25 10.45
N LEU A 3 10.45 -15.91 10.34
CA LEU A 3 11.38 -16.57 9.42
C LEU A 3 11.50 -18.08 9.67
N GLY A 4 11.50 -18.52 10.92
CA GLY A 4 11.57 -19.95 11.25
C GLY A 4 10.29 -20.71 10.86
N ARG A 5 9.12 -20.04 10.87
CA ARG A 5 7.87 -20.64 10.38
C ARG A 5 7.85 -20.72 8.86
N LEU A 6 8.29 -19.65 8.17
CA LEU A 6 8.43 -19.65 6.72
C LEU A 6 9.40 -20.76 6.26
N GLU A 7 10.54 -20.91 6.93
CA GLU A 7 11.49 -21.99 6.64
C GLU A 7 10.85 -23.38 6.79
N ALA A 8 9.99 -23.57 7.79
CA ALA A 8 9.29 -24.83 8.02
C ALA A 8 8.22 -25.15 6.95
N TRP A 9 7.77 -24.15 6.18
CA TRP A 9 6.81 -24.31 5.08
C TRP A 9 7.46 -24.40 3.70
N LEU A 10 8.77 -24.24 3.61
CA LEU A 10 9.48 -24.43 2.35
C LEU A 10 9.51 -25.91 1.97
N GLU A 11 8.98 -26.21 0.79
CA GLU A 11 8.99 -27.56 0.23
C GLU A 11 10.02 -27.63 -0.89
N THR A 12 10.88 -28.66 -0.88
CA THR A 12 11.80 -28.88 -2.00
C THR A 12 11.03 -29.44 -3.19
N ARG A 13 11.05 -28.70 -4.31
CA ARG A 13 10.52 -29.12 -5.60
C ARG A 13 11.68 -29.49 -6.53
N VAL A 14 11.60 -30.67 -7.12
CA VAL A 14 12.60 -31.16 -8.08
C VAL A 14 11.93 -31.32 -9.44
N ALA A 15 12.63 -30.96 -10.51
CA ALA A 15 12.16 -31.10 -11.89
C ALA A 15 13.32 -31.52 -12.80
N GLU A 16 13.06 -32.50 -13.68
CA GLU A 16 14.01 -32.95 -14.70
C GLU A 16 13.98 -32.03 -15.94
N PRO A 17 15.05 -32.02 -16.78
CA PRO A 17 15.07 -31.23 -18.00
C PRO A 17 13.82 -31.45 -18.88
N GLY A 18 13.12 -30.38 -19.21
CA GLY A 18 11.89 -30.38 -19.99
C GLY A 18 10.60 -30.45 -19.16
N GLU A 19 10.68 -30.74 -17.85
CA GLU A 19 9.50 -30.75 -16.97
C GLU A 19 9.08 -29.33 -16.56
N ALA A 20 7.77 -29.10 -16.50
CA ALA A 20 7.22 -27.84 -16.02
C ALA A 20 7.14 -27.82 -14.48
N ILE A 21 7.66 -26.76 -13.88
CA ILE A 21 7.50 -26.43 -12.47
C ILE A 21 6.19 -25.67 -12.26
N ALA A 22 5.84 -24.79 -13.20
CA ALA A 22 4.59 -24.04 -13.25
C ALA A 22 4.09 -23.96 -14.70
N VAL A 23 2.78 -24.01 -14.90
CA VAL A 23 2.14 -24.01 -16.23
C VAL A 23 1.27 -22.77 -16.36
N VAL A 24 1.34 -22.10 -17.51
CA VAL A 24 0.53 -20.90 -17.79
C VAL A 24 -0.97 -21.22 -17.61
N GLY A 25 -1.66 -20.38 -16.84
CA GLY A 25 -3.09 -20.50 -16.56
C GLY A 25 -3.45 -21.42 -15.41
N ASP A 26 -2.52 -22.25 -14.91
CA ASP A 26 -2.75 -23.04 -13.71
C ASP A 26 -2.82 -22.13 -12.47
N PRO A 27 -3.57 -22.51 -11.42
CA PRO A 27 -3.61 -21.76 -10.17
C PRO A 27 -2.20 -21.54 -9.60
N ALA A 28 -1.87 -20.28 -9.32
CA ALA A 28 -0.58 -19.90 -8.76
C ALA A 28 -0.58 -20.10 -7.24
N GLY A 29 -0.45 -21.37 -6.83
CA GLY A 29 -0.45 -21.73 -5.42
C GLY A 29 0.88 -21.54 -4.71
N CYS A 30 1.97 -21.31 -5.44
CA CYS A 30 3.34 -21.28 -4.89
C CYS A 30 4.19 -20.23 -5.60
N LEU A 31 5.15 -19.67 -4.86
CA LEU A 31 6.32 -19.02 -5.45
C LEU A 31 7.53 -19.93 -5.24
N PHE A 32 8.51 -19.84 -6.13
CA PHE A 32 9.68 -20.71 -6.10
C PHE A 32 10.96 -19.89 -6.02
N VAL A 33 11.93 -20.35 -5.24
CA VAL A 33 13.31 -19.87 -5.25
C VAL A 33 14.20 -20.97 -5.78
N LEU A 34 14.92 -20.72 -6.87
CA LEU A 34 15.77 -21.72 -7.50
C LEU A 34 17.02 -21.93 -6.64
N SER A 35 17.20 -23.11 -6.06
CA SER A 35 18.41 -23.45 -5.31
C SER A 35 19.47 -24.08 -6.20
N ARG A 36 19.06 -24.78 -7.26
CA ARG A 36 19.94 -25.43 -8.23
C ARG A 36 19.31 -25.52 -9.61
N GLY A 37 20.15 -25.50 -10.64
CA GLY A 37 19.73 -25.69 -12.02
C GLY A 37 19.23 -24.41 -12.69
N TRP A 38 18.78 -24.57 -13.93
CA TRP A 38 18.28 -23.49 -14.76
C TRP A 38 16.88 -23.78 -15.24
N VAL A 39 16.04 -22.75 -15.29
CA VAL A 39 14.70 -22.79 -15.88
C VAL A 39 14.62 -21.80 -17.03
N ARG A 40 13.65 -22.01 -17.91
CA ARG A 40 13.20 -21.01 -18.87
C ARG A 40 11.79 -20.59 -18.55
N LEU A 41 11.53 -19.30 -18.69
CA LEU A 41 10.19 -18.72 -18.64
C LEU A 41 9.58 -18.79 -20.03
N THR A 42 8.30 -19.17 -20.12
CA THR A 42 7.59 -19.26 -21.40
C THR A 42 6.26 -18.51 -21.39
N ASP A 43 5.86 -17.96 -22.53
CA ASP A 43 4.50 -17.45 -22.72
C ASP A 43 3.47 -18.59 -22.90
N ALA A 44 2.20 -18.24 -23.11
CA ALA A 44 1.12 -19.19 -23.37
C ALA A 44 1.30 -20.01 -24.66
N ALA A 45 2.08 -19.51 -25.62
CA ALA A 45 2.40 -20.21 -26.86
C ALA A 45 3.66 -21.09 -26.73
N GLY A 46 4.32 -21.08 -25.56
CA GLY A 46 5.53 -21.84 -25.28
C GLY A 46 6.81 -21.16 -25.77
N HIS A 47 6.75 -19.90 -26.21
CA HIS A 47 7.94 -19.15 -26.60
C HIS A 47 8.76 -18.79 -25.36
N GLU A 48 10.07 -18.93 -25.45
CA GLU A 48 11.00 -18.61 -24.38
C GLU A 48 11.12 -17.08 -24.20
N LEU A 49 10.80 -16.61 -23.00
CA LEU A 49 10.87 -15.20 -22.60
C LEU A 49 12.21 -14.87 -21.92
N ALA A 50 12.69 -15.76 -21.06
CA ALA A 50 13.91 -15.58 -20.28
C ALA A 50 14.46 -16.91 -19.77
N ARG A 51 15.71 -16.90 -19.28
CA ARG A 51 16.30 -17.99 -18.50
C ARG A 51 16.75 -17.50 -17.14
N LEU A 52 16.48 -18.31 -16.11
CA LEU A 52 16.79 -18.00 -14.72
C LEU A 52 17.57 -19.16 -14.09
N GLY A 53 18.45 -18.81 -13.16
CA GLY A 53 19.36 -19.75 -12.51
C GLY A 53 19.25 -19.71 -10.98
N PRO A 54 20.20 -20.33 -10.26
CA PRO A 54 20.18 -20.37 -8.81
C PRO A 54 20.19 -18.98 -8.18
N GLY A 55 19.37 -18.78 -7.15
CA GLY A 55 19.14 -17.52 -6.46
C GLY A 55 18.00 -16.67 -7.01
N SER A 56 17.48 -16.98 -8.21
CA SER A 56 16.30 -16.31 -8.77
C SER A 56 15.00 -16.80 -8.13
N SER A 57 14.02 -15.90 -7.99
CA SER A 57 12.64 -16.25 -7.67
C SER A 57 11.77 -16.27 -8.93
N VAL A 58 10.72 -17.09 -8.92
CA VAL A 58 9.72 -17.17 -9.99
C VAL A 58 8.32 -17.37 -9.42
N GLY A 59 7.32 -16.83 -10.11
CA GLY A 59 5.91 -16.97 -9.75
C GLY A 59 5.48 -16.09 -8.57
N GLU A 60 6.33 -15.20 -8.03
CA GLU A 60 5.94 -14.37 -6.88
C GLU A 60 4.75 -13.46 -7.18
N ALA A 61 4.77 -12.75 -8.31
CA ALA A 61 3.67 -11.86 -8.68
C ALA A 61 2.37 -12.65 -8.89
N ASP A 62 2.46 -13.82 -9.50
CA ASP A 62 1.29 -14.65 -9.78
C ASP A 62 0.68 -15.21 -8.49
N ALA A 63 1.52 -15.77 -7.62
CA ALA A 63 1.10 -16.40 -6.38
C ALA A 63 0.58 -15.40 -5.33
N LEU A 64 1.09 -14.17 -5.35
CA LEU A 64 0.77 -13.15 -4.37
C LEU A 64 -0.33 -12.17 -4.83
N VAL A 65 -0.65 -12.15 -6.14
CA VAL A 65 -1.57 -11.16 -6.72
C VAL A 65 -2.62 -11.79 -7.63
N SER A 66 -2.23 -12.51 -8.69
CA SER A 66 -3.13 -12.85 -9.82
C SER A 66 -3.94 -14.14 -9.61
N GLY A 67 -3.45 -15.04 -8.75
CA GLY A 67 -4.07 -16.34 -8.49
C GLY A 67 -3.84 -17.39 -9.58
N ALA A 68 -3.21 -17.06 -10.71
CA ALA A 68 -2.86 -17.99 -11.79
C ALA A 68 -1.52 -17.63 -12.45
N TYR A 69 -0.74 -18.62 -12.86
CA TYR A 69 0.57 -18.37 -13.46
C TYR A 69 0.42 -17.67 -14.82
N SER A 70 1.01 -16.49 -14.94
CA SER A 70 1.04 -15.73 -16.19
C SER A 70 2.09 -16.26 -17.18
N MET A 71 3.10 -16.97 -16.66
CA MET A 71 4.19 -17.57 -17.42
C MET A 71 4.41 -19.02 -17.02
N GLY A 72 4.86 -19.83 -17.99
CA GLY A 72 5.30 -21.19 -17.76
C GLY A 72 6.72 -21.17 -17.22
N VAL A 73 7.05 -22.08 -16.30
CA VAL A 73 8.40 -22.27 -15.79
C VAL A 73 8.81 -23.69 -16.12
N VAL A 74 9.74 -23.85 -17.06
CA VAL A 74 10.17 -25.17 -17.54
C VAL A 74 11.64 -25.37 -17.21
N ALA A 75 11.97 -26.50 -16.59
CA ALA A 75 13.34 -26.86 -16.26
C ALA A 75 14.17 -27.07 -17.54
N VAL A 76 15.34 -26.42 -17.60
CA VAL A 76 16.32 -26.56 -18.70
C VAL A 76 17.38 -27.59 -18.32
N THR A 77 17.76 -27.63 -17.04
CA THR A 77 18.59 -28.67 -16.44
C THR A 77 17.79 -29.42 -15.39
N HIS A 78 18.40 -30.37 -14.69
CA HIS A 78 17.88 -30.82 -13.40
C HIS A 78 17.80 -29.61 -12.46
N VAL A 79 16.62 -29.34 -11.91
CA VAL A 79 16.33 -28.18 -11.06
C VAL A 79 15.91 -28.65 -9.68
N GLU A 80 16.46 -28.00 -8.67
CA GLU A 80 15.96 -28.03 -7.30
C GLU A 80 15.50 -26.60 -6.98
N ALA A 81 14.27 -26.47 -6.48
CA ALA A 81 13.67 -25.20 -6.11
C ALA A 81 13.02 -25.32 -4.72
N LEU A 82 13.04 -24.24 -3.96
CA LEU A 82 12.29 -24.12 -2.71
C LEU A 82 10.94 -23.49 -3.05
N ALA A 83 9.87 -24.27 -2.92
CA ALA A 83 8.50 -23.82 -3.11
C ALA A 83 7.96 -23.28 -1.79
N LEU A 84 7.43 -22.06 -1.80
CA LEU A 84 6.69 -21.47 -0.69
C LEU A 84 5.21 -21.36 -1.10
N PRO A 85 4.29 -22.09 -0.44
CA PRO A 85 2.87 -21.97 -0.71
C PRO A 85 2.37 -20.55 -0.40
N ALA A 86 1.59 -19.96 -1.31
CA ALA A 86 0.99 -18.64 -1.09
C ALA A 86 0.09 -18.63 0.16
N ALA A 87 -0.65 -19.71 0.39
CA ALA A 87 -1.49 -19.88 1.58
C ALA A 87 -0.69 -19.79 2.90
N ALA A 88 0.57 -20.23 2.89
CA ALA A 88 1.45 -20.16 4.06
C ALA A 88 1.72 -18.70 4.47
N ILE A 89 1.76 -17.77 3.51
CA ILE A 89 1.87 -16.33 3.80
C ILE A 89 0.59 -15.84 4.47
N GLY A 90 -0.58 -16.22 3.97
CA GLY A 90 -1.85 -15.90 4.63
C GLY A 90 -1.90 -16.43 6.06
N ASP A 91 -1.45 -17.67 6.29
CA ASP A 91 -1.38 -18.28 7.62
C ASP A 91 -0.34 -17.61 8.54
N LEU A 92 0.78 -17.14 7.99
CA LEU A 92 1.76 -16.32 8.71
C LEU A 92 1.10 -15.07 9.27
N ILE A 93 0.45 -14.30 8.40
CA ILE A 93 -0.13 -13.02 8.75
C ILE A 93 -1.33 -13.22 9.70
N ARG A 94 -2.14 -14.26 9.48
CA ARG A 94 -3.24 -14.60 10.40
C ARG A 94 -2.74 -14.90 11.82
N SER A 95 -1.54 -15.49 11.95
CA SER A 95 -0.97 -15.88 13.24
C SER A 95 -0.01 -14.84 13.83
N THR A 96 0.48 -13.92 13.00
CA THR A 96 1.52 -12.93 13.32
C THR A 96 1.30 -11.67 12.45
N PRO A 97 0.23 -10.88 12.72
CA PRO A 97 -0.12 -9.73 11.89
C PRO A 97 1.01 -8.72 11.71
N ASN A 98 1.80 -8.45 12.76
CA ASN A 98 2.97 -7.56 12.70
C ASN A 98 4.09 -8.00 11.73
N ALA A 99 4.01 -9.20 11.13
CA ALA A 99 4.90 -9.58 10.03
C ALA A 99 4.52 -8.89 8.71
N LEU A 100 3.30 -8.37 8.59
CA LEU A 100 2.78 -7.75 7.37
C LEU A 100 3.60 -6.53 6.89
N PRO A 101 3.99 -5.56 7.73
CA PRO A 101 4.78 -4.41 7.27
C PRO A 101 6.18 -4.81 6.77
N ALA A 102 6.79 -5.81 7.42
CA ALA A 102 8.08 -6.34 6.97
C ALA A 102 7.95 -7.05 5.60
N LEU A 103 6.86 -7.79 5.41
CA LEU A 103 6.54 -8.43 4.13
C LEU A 103 6.28 -7.39 3.03
N GLU A 104 5.49 -6.35 3.33
CA GLU A 104 5.24 -5.22 2.43
C GLU A 104 6.52 -4.49 2.03
N SER A 105 7.38 -4.20 3.01
CA SER A 105 8.65 -3.54 2.77
C SER A 105 9.56 -4.39 1.87
N ALA A 106 9.57 -5.72 2.08
CA ALA A 106 10.37 -6.63 1.27
C ALA A 106 9.85 -6.76 -0.18
N LEU A 107 8.54 -6.76 -0.37
CA LEU A 107 7.91 -6.95 -1.69
C LEU A 107 7.67 -5.65 -2.45
N GLY A 108 7.61 -4.52 -1.75
CA GLY A 108 7.21 -3.23 -2.30
C GLY A 108 5.70 -3.10 -2.57
N PHE A 109 4.90 -4.09 -2.17
CA PHE A 109 3.44 -4.07 -2.24
C PHE A 109 2.84 -4.98 -1.15
N ARG A 110 1.55 -4.81 -0.85
CA ARG A 110 0.77 -5.64 0.08
C ARG A 110 0.12 -6.81 -0.68
N PRO A 111 0.55 -8.08 -0.48
CA PRO A 111 -0.03 -9.23 -1.20
C PRO A 111 -1.50 -9.44 -0.87
N SER A 112 -2.32 -9.82 -1.86
CA SER A 112 -3.74 -10.08 -1.63
C SER A 112 -3.96 -11.22 -0.63
N VAL A 113 -3.11 -12.24 -0.68
CA VAL A 113 -3.12 -13.36 0.28
C VAL A 113 -2.79 -12.92 1.71
N ALA A 114 -1.93 -11.91 1.87
CA ALA A 114 -1.58 -11.34 3.16
C ALA A 114 -2.73 -10.50 3.73
N VAL A 115 -3.40 -9.70 2.88
CA VAL A 115 -4.63 -8.95 3.25
C VAL A 115 -5.71 -9.92 3.73
N SER A 116 -5.94 -11.01 3.01
CA SER A 116 -6.92 -12.05 3.40
C SER A 116 -6.58 -12.69 4.75
N GLY A 117 -5.30 -13.02 4.97
CA GLY A 117 -4.83 -13.53 6.27
C GLY A 117 -5.05 -12.53 7.41
N PHE A 118 -4.80 -11.25 7.15
CA PHE A 118 -5.00 -10.17 8.11
C PHE A 118 -6.49 -9.93 8.40
N ALA A 119 -7.36 -9.95 7.39
CA ALA A 119 -8.81 -9.85 7.56
C ALA A 119 -9.37 -10.98 8.43
N GLN A 120 -8.85 -12.20 8.27
CA GLN A 120 -9.23 -13.35 9.12
C GLN A 120 -8.72 -13.23 10.56
N TRP A 121 -7.66 -12.47 10.79
CA TRP A 121 -7.26 -12.09 12.14
C TRP A 121 -8.17 -11.00 12.71
N LEU A 122 -8.51 -9.97 11.92
CA LEU A 122 -9.46 -8.92 12.32
C LEU A 122 -10.84 -9.48 12.70
N ALA A 123 -11.27 -10.57 12.08
CA ALA A 123 -12.53 -11.26 12.42
C ALA A 123 -12.58 -11.76 13.88
N LYS A 124 -11.42 -11.85 14.56
CA LYS A 124 -11.29 -12.29 15.95
C LYS A 124 -11.10 -11.14 16.93
N VAL A 125 -11.08 -9.89 16.43
CA VAL A 125 -10.87 -8.70 17.25
C VAL A 125 -12.18 -8.32 17.92
N ASP A 126 -12.12 -8.15 19.23
CA ASP A 126 -13.24 -7.68 20.04
C ASP A 126 -13.64 -6.27 19.58
N GLY A 127 -14.93 -6.06 19.30
CA GLY A 127 -15.49 -4.83 18.74
C GLY A 127 -15.69 -4.86 17.21
N LEU A 128 -15.18 -5.86 16.50
CA LEU A 128 -15.45 -6.08 15.07
C LEU A 128 -16.47 -7.20 14.81
N GLU A 129 -17.26 -7.58 15.82
CA GLU A 129 -18.22 -8.67 15.69
C GLU A 129 -19.36 -8.31 14.73
N GLY A 130 -19.66 -9.24 13.82
CA GLY A 130 -20.71 -9.09 12.81
C GLY A 130 -20.30 -8.28 11.57
N ALA A 131 -19.01 -7.97 11.42
CA ALA A 131 -18.44 -7.56 10.14
C ALA A 131 -18.44 -8.75 9.15
N SER A 132 -18.77 -8.51 7.88
CA SER A 132 -18.65 -9.52 6.83
C SER A 132 -17.20 -9.69 6.39
N ASP A 133 -16.90 -10.81 5.75
CA ASP A 133 -15.56 -11.08 5.19
C ASP A 133 -15.13 -9.97 4.21
N ASP A 134 -16.04 -9.47 3.37
CA ASP A 134 -15.76 -8.39 2.42
C ASP A 134 -15.46 -7.07 3.12
N GLU A 135 -16.17 -6.77 4.22
CA GLU A 135 -15.91 -5.57 5.03
C GLU A 135 -14.56 -5.65 5.73
N LEU A 136 -14.23 -6.80 6.31
CA LEU A 136 -12.94 -7.02 6.96
C LEU A 136 -11.78 -7.02 5.96
N LEU A 137 -11.98 -7.58 4.76
CA LEU A 137 -10.98 -7.54 3.69
C LEU A 137 -10.72 -6.10 3.23
N ARG A 138 -11.79 -5.31 3.07
CA ARG A 138 -11.66 -3.88 2.74
C ARG A 138 -10.96 -3.11 3.85
N LEU A 139 -11.33 -3.33 5.11
CA LEU A 139 -10.69 -2.68 6.26
C LEU A 139 -9.21 -3.06 6.37
N ALA A 140 -8.86 -4.34 6.25
CA ALA A 140 -7.48 -4.85 6.27
C ALA A 140 -6.59 -4.16 5.22
N GLY A 141 -7.14 -3.81 4.07
CA GLY A 141 -6.43 -3.06 3.03
C GLY A 141 -6.13 -1.59 3.36
N GLN A 142 -6.76 -1.02 4.39
CA GLN A 142 -6.64 0.40 4.75
C GLN A 142 -5.87 0.65 6.05
N LEU A 143 -5.62 -0.38 6.86
CA LEU A 143 -4.91 -0.24 8.14
C LEU A 143 -3.40 -0.20 7.96
N GLU A 144 -2.73 0.55 8.83
CA GLU A 144 -1.29 0.67 8.93
C GLU A 144 -0.80 0.27 10.32
N ALA A 145 0.38 -0.35 10.40
CA ALA A 145 0.97 -0.76 11.66
C ALA A 145 1.63 0.43 12.37
N VAL A 146 1.54 0.44 13.70
CA VAL A 146 2.18 1.42 14.57
C VAL A 146 2.59 0.77 15.88
N ASP A 147 3.76 1.14 16.39
CA ASP A 147 4.26 0.71 17.69
C ASP A 147 4.27 1.89 18.68
N PHE A 148 3.94 1.59 19.94
CA PHE A 148 3.94 2.53 21.03
C PHE A 148 4.82 2.05 22.18
N GLU A 149 5.57 2.98 22.76
CA GLU A 149 6.38 2.73 23.94
C GLU A 149 5.54 2.76 25.23
N PRO A 150 5.97 2.05 26.30
CA PRO A 150 5.30 2.12 27.58
C PRO A 150 5.12 3.56 28.08
N ARG A 151 3.95 3.84 28.65
CA ARG A 151 3.50 5.15 29.17
C ARG A 151 3.25 6.23 28.13
N GLN A 152 3.40 5.92 26.84
CA GLN A 152 3.06 6.85 25.76
C GLN A 152 1.55 7.13 25.74
N ASP A 153 1.19 8.41 25.60
CA ASP A 153 -0.19 8.86 25.47
C ASP A 153 -0.61 8.76 24.00
N LEU A 154 -1.50 7.81 23.71
CA LEU A 154 -2.03 7.55 22.37
C LEU A 154 -3.07 8.60 22.00
N SER A 155 -3.80 9.21 22.94
CA SER A 155 -4.83 10.20 22.60
C SER A 155 -4.29 11.48 21.96
N ARG A 156 -2.99 11.75 22.14
CA ARG A 156 -2.29 12.92 21.56
C ARG A 156 -1.59 12.62 20.25
N ARG A 157 -1.76 11.42 19.72
CA ARG A 157 -1.08 10.93 18.53
C ARG A 157 -1.97 11.15 17.30
N PRO A 158 -1.39 11.52 16.14
CA PRO A 158 -2.16 11.64 14.91
C PRO A 158 -2.75 10.30 14.46
N GLU A 159 -2.21 9.17 14.95
CA GLU A 159 -2.70 7.82 14.72
C GLU A 159 -3.95 7.47 15.56
N PHE A 160 -4.43 8.38 16.40
CA PHE A 160 -5.58 8.15 17.28
C PHE A 160 -6.93 8.32 16.58
N GLY A 161 -7.93 7.60 17.09
CA GLY A 161 -9.31 7.63 16.58
C GLY A 161 -9.83 6.26 16.19
N PHE A 162 -9.08 5.49 15.39
CA PHE A 162 -9.40 4.09 15.11
C PHE A 162 -8.13 3.25 15.27
N LEU A 163 -8.10 2.43 16.32
CA LEU A 163 -6.94 1.64 16.70
C LEU A 163 -7.37 0.20 17.01
N VAL A 164 -6.74 -0.77 16.40
CA VAL A 164 -6.87 -2.18 16.74
C VAL A 164 -5.58 -2.61 17.44
N ILE A 165 -5.67 -2.91 18.73
CA ILE A 165 -4.52 -3.36 19.51
C ILE A 165 -4.19 -4.80 19.12
N GLU A 166 -2.99 -5.07 18.63
CA GLU A 166 -2.52 -6.42 18.32
C GLU A 166 -1.94 -7.09 19.55
N ASP A 167 -0.97 -6.42 20.19
CA ASP A 167 -0.25 -6.92 21.36
C ASP A 167 0.02 -5.78 22.36
N GLY A 168 0.17 -6.15 23.63
CA GLY A 168 0.35 -5.23 24.75
C GLY A 168 -0.96 -4.84 25.43
N GLU A 169 -0.85 -3.90 26.36
CA GLU A 169 -1.96 -3.40 27.17
C GLU A 169 -1.99 -1.88 27.15
N VAL A 170 -3.20 -1.34 27.07
CA VAL A 170 -3.47 0.10 27.12
C VAL A 170 -4.53 0.40 28.17
N ARG A 171 -4.34 1.51 28.88
CA ARG A 171 -5.28 2.07 29.84
C ARG A 171 -6.12 3.14 29.16
N VAL A 172 -7.43 3.00 29.19
CA VAL A 172 -8.42 3.96 28.69
C VAL A 172 -9.03 4.67 29.89
N SER A 173 -9.02 6.00 29.89
CA SER A 173 -9.60 6.84 30.93
C SER A 173 -10.60 7.79 30.30
N GLU A 174 -11.86 7.71 30.71
CA GLU A 174 -12.95 8.55 30.21
C GLU A 174 -13.03 9.88 30.98
N ALA A 175 -13.67 10.89 30.39
CA ALA A 175 -13.94 12.16 31.06
C ALA A 175 -14.81 12.00 32.32
N SER A 176 -15.62 10.95 32.39
CA SER A 176 -16.42 10.55 33.56
C SER A 176 -15.58 10.13 34.78
N GLY A 177 -14.28 9.87 34.57
CA GLY A 177 -13.39 9.27 35.56
C GLY A 177 -13.34 7.74 35.51
N ALA A 178 -14.18 7.10 34.69
CA ALA A 178 -14.12 5.66 34.48
C ALA A 178 -12.79 5.26 33.84
N VAL A 179 -12.18 4.18 34.35
CA VAL A 179 -10.92 3.64 33.85
C VAL A 179 -11.13 2.19 33.46
N SER A 180 -10.70 1.83 32.26
CA SER A 180 -10.69 0.45 31.82
C SER A 180 -9.36 0.09 31.15
N TYR A 181 -9.06 -1.19 31.07
CA TYR A 181 -7.88 -1.71 30.38
C TYR A 181 -8.33 -2.46 29.14
N ARG A 182 -7.51 -2.39 28.09
CA ARG A 182 -7.67 -3.15 26.86
C ARG A 182 -6.36 -3.86 26.56
N ASN A 183 -6.45 -5.11 26.17
CA ASN A 183 -5.33 -5.94 25.81
C ASN A 183 -5.56 -6.54 24.42
N GLY A 184 -4.52 -7.18 23.87
CA GLY A 184 -4.45 -7.66 22.48
C GLY A 184 -5.75 -8.17 21.86
N ALA A 185 -5.88 -7.93 20.56
CA ALA A 185 -7.07 -8.16 19.73
C ALA A 185 -8.32 -7.38 20.15
N SER A 186 -8.18 -6.09 20.49
CA SER A 186 -9.31 -5.22 20.82
C SER A 186 -9.37 -3.96 19.96
N LEU A 187 -10.56 -3.54 19.56
CA LEU A 187 -10.81 -2.26 18.90
C LEU A 187 -10.98 -1.11 19.90
N LEU A 188 -10.30 -0.01 19.62
CA LEU A 188 -10.51 1.31 20.21
C LEU A 188 -11.01 2.26 19.13
N LEU A 189 -12.14 2.90 19.40
CA LEU A 189 -12.77 3.84 18.49
C LEU A 189 -13.17 5.11 19.25
N ASP A 190 -12.66 6.24 18.80
CA ASP A 190 -13.03 7.58 19.27
C ASP A 190 -13.44 8.40 18.04
N ALA A 191 -14.75 8.65 17.92
CA ALA A 191 -15.33 9.34 16.79
C ALA A 191 -14.91 10.81 16.73
N ASP A 192 -14.78 11.46 17.90
CA ASP A 192 -14.41 12.86 18.01
C ASP A 192 -12.97 13.08 17.50
N ALA A 193 -12.04 12.20 17.88
CA ALA A 193 -10.66 12.22 17.39
C ALA A 193 -10.56 12.02 15.87
N LEU A 194 -11.40 11.16 15.27
CA LEU A 194 -11.43 10.98 13.81
C LEU A 194 -11.95 12.23 13.07
N GLU A 195 -12.80 13.02 13.73
CA GLU A 195 -13.42 14.24 13.21
C GLU A 195 -12.67 15.54 13.57
N ASP A 196 -11.39 15.46 13.98
CA ASP A 196 -10.57 16.62 14.40
C ASP A 196 -11.05 17.35 15.67
N SER A 197 -11.91 16.70 16.44
CA SER A 197 -12.33 17.21 17.74
C SER A 197 -11.40 16.71 18.85
N GLU A 198 -11.49 17.32 20.04
CA GLU A 198 -10.74 16.82 21.18
C GLU A 198 -11.15 15.38 21.51
N PRO A 199 -10.20 14.45 21.74
CA PRO A 199 -10.52 13.07 22.09
C PRO A 199 -11.45 12.97 23.30
N SER A 200 -12.49 12.16 23.19
CA SER A 200 -13.44 11.90 24.27
C SER A 200 -12.82 11.06 25.40
N VAL A 201 -11.78 10.29 25.09
CA VAL A 201 -11.05 9.44 26.03
C VAL A 201 -9.53 9.66 25.97
N GLN A 202 -8.87 9.49 27.11
CA GLN A 202 -7.41 9.41 27.18
C GLN A 202 -6.96 7.95 27.13
N VAL A 203 -6.07 7.62 26.20
CA VAL A 203 -5.53 6.27 26.06
C VAL A 203 -4.02 6.32 26.29
N ARG A 204 -3.50 5.46 27.16
CA ARG A 204 -2.07 5.38 27.46
C ARG A 204 -1.59 3.93 27.42
N ALA A 205 -0.49 3.66 26.73
CA ALA A 205 0.14 2.34 26.74
C ALA A 205 0.69 2.03 28.13
N THR A 206 0.36 0.86 28.70
CA THR A 206 0.94 0.39 29.97
C THR A 206 2.18 -0.46 29.73
N THR A 207 2.20 -1.20 28.62
CA THR A 207 3.35 -1.96 28.11
C THR A 207 3.84 -1.40 26.77
N ALA A 208 4.85 -2.02 26.16
CA ALA A 208 5.06 -1.83 24.73
C ALA A 208 3.83 -2.39 24.01
N THR A 209 3.33 -1.67 23.02
CA THR A 209 2.06 -1.98 22.35
C THR A 209 2.23 -1.89 20.86
N SER A 210 1.90 -2.97 20.14
CA SER A 210 1.78 -2.96 18.69
C SER A 210 0.30 -2.86 18.33
N ALA A 211 -0.03 -1.97 17.41
CA ALA A 211 -1.40 -1.71 17.01
C ALA A 211 -1.51 -1.42 15.51
N TRP A 212 -2.74 -1.42 15.03
CA TRP A 212 -3.11 -1.08 13.67
C TRP A 212 -4.05 0.11 13.70
N TYR A 213 -3.73 1.16 12.96
CA TYR A 213 -4.58 2.35 12.91
C TYR A 213 -5.13 2.58 11.51
N LEU A 214 -6.27 3.26 11.43
CA LEU A 214 -6.84 3.71 10.16
C LEU A 214 -6.38 5.16 9.91
N PRO A 215 -5.51 5.43 8.92
CA PRO A 215 -5.10 6.78 8.62
C PRO A 215 -6.31 7.65 8.26
N ARG A 216 -6.24 8.92 8.63
CA ARG A 216 -7.39 9.82 8.55
C ARG A 216 -7.88 10.05 7.12
N GLU A 217 -6.96 10.11 6.17
CA GLU A 217 -7.27 10.20 4.74
C GLU A 217 -8.08 8.99 4.29
N ARG A 218 -7.73 7.79 4.79
CA ARG A 218 -8.46 6.55 4.50
C ARG A 218 -9.83 6.54 5.16
N TYR A 219 -9.92 6.97 6.42
CA TYR A 219 -11.19 7.14 7.13
C TYR A 219 -12.16 8.05 6.36
N THR A 220 -11.71 9.24 5.94
CA THR A 220 -12.57 10.18 5.22
C THR A 220 -13.03 9.64 3.86
N SER A 221 -12.17 8.88 3.16
CA SER A 221 -12.56 8.19 1.92
C SER A 221 -13.63 7.13 2.17
N LEU A 222 -13.40 6.23 3.13
CA LEU A 222 -14.35 5.18 3.48
C LEU A 222 -15.71 5.73 3.94
N LYS A 223 -15.70 6.81 4.72
CA LYS A 223 -16.92 7.50 5.15
C LYS A 223 -17.69 8.08 3.96
N ARG A 224 -17.00 8.75 3.03
CA ARG A 224 -17.61 9.30 1.82
C ARG A 224 -18.19 8.21 0.91
N GLU A 225 -17.55 7.05 0.89
CA GLU A 225 -17.98 5.88 0.13
C GLU A 225 -19.12 5.09 0.80
N GLY A 226 -19.60 5.51 1.98
CA GLY A 226 -20.68 4.82 2.71
C GLY A 226 -20.27 3.44 3.20
N PHE A 227 -19.05 3.31 3.74
CA PHE A 227 -18.57 2.02 4.23
C PHE A 227 -19.36 1.56 5.48
N ALA A 228 -20.30 0.65 5.27
CA ALA A 228 -21.30 0.22 6.25
C ALA A 228 -20.72 -0.27 7.60
N LEU A 229 -19.58 -0.95 7.60
CA LEU A 229 -18.92 -1.35 8.84
C LEU A 229 -18.53 -0.14 9.68
N LEU A 230 -17.89 0.86 9.08
CA LEU A 230 -17.46 2.07 9.78
C LEU A 230 -18.65 2.85 10.35
N GLU A 231 -19.74 2.96 9.59
CA GLU A 231 -20.97 3.61 10.07
C GLU A 231 -21.57 2.88 11.28
N ARG A 232 -21.63 1.54 11.24
CA ARG A 232 -22.11 0.73 12.36
C ARG A 232 -21.22 0.87 13.60
N LEU A 233 -19.90 0.90 13.42
CA LEU A 233 -18.96 1.06 14.53
C LEU A 233 -19.08 2.45 15.17
N LEU A 234 -19.16 3.52 14.37
CA LEU A 234 -19.34 4.88 14.88
C LEU A 234 -20.69 5.07 15.58
N ALA A 235 -21.77 4.47 15.07
CA ALA A 235 -23.09 4.50 15.70
C ALA A 235 -23.09 3.80 17.08
N ARG A 236 -22.27 2.75 17.25
CA ARG A 236 -22.09 2.09 18.56
C ARG A 236 -21.21 2.88 19.51
N ALA A 237 -20.25 3.64 18.98
CA ALA A 237 -19.33 4.45 19.78
C ALA A 237 -19.95 5.76 20.30
N THR A 238 -21.08 6.21 19.74
CA THR A 238 -21.73 7.45 20.17
C THR A 238 -22.49 7.22 21.49
N PRO A 239 -22.25 8.01 22.56
CA PRO A 239 -22.80 7.77 23.89
C PRO A 239 -24.33 7.89 24.01
N ALA A 240 -25.01 8.38 22.97
CA ALA A 240 -26.45 8.65 22.99
C ALA A 240 -27.36 7.42 23.11
N GLN A 241 -26.86 6.18 22.95
CA GLN A 241 -27.65 4.95 23.17
C GLN A 241 -27.32 4.21 24.47
N ALA A 242 -26.31 4.63 25.24
CA ALA A 242 -25.96 4.00 26.51
C ALA A 242 -26.90 4.43 27.66
N GLU A 243 -27.50 5.62 27.59
CA GLU A 243 -28.45 6.11 28.60
C GLU A 243 -29.77 5.34 28.64
N GLU A 244 -30.23 4.78 27.50
CA GLU A 244 -31.49 4.02 27.44
C GLU A 244 -31.35 2.60 28.04
N VAL A 245 -30.13 2.07 28.12
CA VAL A 245 -29.83 0.76 28.74
C VAL A 245 -29.48 0.91 30.23
N ALA A 246 -28.86 2.03 30.63
CA ALA A 246 -28.56 2.31 32.03
C ALA A 246 -29.81 2.54 32.90
N SER A 247 -30.93 2.99 32.32
CA SER A 247 -32.21 3.13 33.03
C SER A 247 -32.87 1.80 33.44
N ALA A 248 -32.34 0.64 33.04
CA ALA A 248 -33.01 -0.66 33.22
C ALA A 248 -32.30 -1.64 34.18
N GLY A 249 -31.21 -1.24 34.86
CA GLY A 249 -30.37 -2.20 35.59
C GLY A 249 -29.61 -1.65 36.79
N GLU A 250 -30.26 -0.92 37.70
CA GLU A 250 -29.69 -0.68 39.03
C GLU A 250 -29.98 -1.87 39.95
N THR A 251 -28.95 -2.66 40.23
CA THR A 251 -28.67 -3.29 41.54
C THR A 251 -27.31 -3.97 41.43
N SER A 252 -26.23 -3.31 41.84
CA SER A 252 -25.00 -4.03 42.16
C SER A 252 -24.22 -3.34 43.28
N GLU A 253 -23.90 -4.19 44.24
CA GLU A 253 -23.45 -4.01 45.60
C GLU A 253 -21.93 -3.75 45.64
N TYR A 254 -21.47 -2.63 45.06
CA TYR A 254 -20.04 -2.25 45.11
C TYR A 254 -19.79 -0.76 45.41
N ALA A 255 -20.84 0.03 45.67
CA ALA A 255 -20.72 1.45 46.00
C ALA A 255 -20.18 1.75 47.43
N GLU A 256 -19.86 0.71 48.23
CA GLU A 256 -19.48 0.89 49.64
C GLU A 256 -17.97 0.92 49.90
N LEU A 257 -17.12 0.64 48.92
CA LEU A 257 -15.65 0.63 49.11
C LEU A 257 -14.93 1.93 48.73
N GLU A 258 -15.57 2.85 47.99
CA GLU A 258 -14.98 4.15 47.64
C GLU A 258 -15.19 5.26 48.70
N ALA A 259 -15.93 4.96 49.77
CA ALA A 259 -16.18 5.92 50.86
C ALA A 259 -15.07 5.95 51.93
N GLU A 260 -14.20 4.93 52.02
CA GLU A 260 -13.17 4.86 53.07
C GLU A 260 -11.80 5.46 52.68
N GLU A 261 -11.49 5.62 51.39
CA GLU A 261 -10.19 6.18 50.97
C GLU A 261 -10.16 7.72 50.99
N LYS A 262 -11.32 8.37 51.15
CA LYS A 262 -11.44 9.84 51.19
C LYS A 262 -11.37 10.44 52.61
N ALA A 263 -11.11 9.63 53.64
CA ALA A 263 -11.14 10.04 55.05
C ALA A 263 -9.77 10.17 55.75
N ALA A 264 -8.64 9.96 55.08
CA ALA A 264 -7.31 10.12 55.68
C ALA A 264 -6.31 10.67 54.66
N GLY A 265 -5.63 11.81 54.79
CA GLY A 265 -5.61 12.87 55.79
C GLY A 265 -4.62 13.94 55.29
N SER A 266 -4.93 15.22 55.48
CA SER A 266 -3.98 16.33 55.34
C SER A 266 -3.00 16.36 56.53
N PRO A 267 -1.72 16.69 56.34
CA PRO A 267 -0.90 17.20 57.43
C PRO A 267 -0.71 18.72 57.31
N THR A 268 -1.16 19.41 58.37
CA THR A 268 -0.86 20.79 58.69
C THR A 268 0.53 20.88 59.33
N ALA A 269 1.21 22.01 59.09
CA ALA A 269 2.54 22.36 59.60
C ALA A 269 2.62 22.44 61.13
N GLU A 270 3.75 22.02 61.72
CA GLU A 270 4.64 22.85 62.58
C GLU A 270 5.80 22.05 63.21
N GLU A 271 6.87 22.80 63.50
CA GLU A 271 8.02 22.57 64.40
C GLU A 271 9.24 21.72 63.97
N GLU A 272 10.35 22.45 63.74
CA GLU A 272 11.73 21.99 63.87
C GLU A 272 12.03 21.46 65.28
N PRO A 273 13.02 20.55 65.43
CA PRO A 273 14.27 21.04 65.98
C PRO A 273 15.54 20.47 65.33
N THR A 274 16.55 21.33 65.42
CA THR A 274 17.96 21.19 65.04
C THR A 274 18.67 20.03 65.74
N VAL A 275 19.37 19.16 64.97
CA VAL A 275 20.52 18.39 65.48
C VAL A 275 21.63 18.28 64.42
N ARG A 276 22.85 18.42 64.95
CA ARG A 276 24.15 18.67 64.32
C ARG A 276 24.67 17.56 63.41
N PHE A 277 25.43 18.00 62.40
CA PHE A 277 26.39 17.21 61.63
C PHE A 277 27.51 16.62 62.51
N SER A 278 27.90 15.37 62.23
CA SER A 278 29.22 14.82 62.54
C SER A 278 29.61 13.81 61.45
N GLU A 279 30.85 13.97 60.97
CA GLU A 279 31.53 13.26 59.87
C GLU A 279 31.81 11.77 60.12
N PRO A 280 32.25 11.01 59.09
CA PRO A 280 32.27 9.56 59.05
C PRO A 280 33.61 8.95 59.49
N ALA A 281 33.58 7.66 59.84
CA ALA A 281 34.76 6.79 59.91
C ALA A 281 34.43 5.42 59.30
N GLU A 282 35.13 5.07 58.22
CA GLU A 282 35.37 3.68 57.76
C GLU A 282 36.52 3.04 58.58
N PRO A 283 37.01 1.82 58.25
CA PRO A 283 36.41 0.52 58.51
C PRO A 283 37.38 -0.38 59.32
N GLU A 284 36.90 -1.50 59.88
CA GLU A 284 37.78 -2.49 60.53
C GLU A 284 37.59 -3.90 59.95
N MET A 285 38.69 -4.47 59.46
CA MET A 285 38.84 -5.84 58.97
C MET A 285 39.25 -6.79 60.10
N ALA A 286 38.71 -8.01 60.07
CA ALA A 286 39.32 -9.26 60.59
C ALA A 286 38.57 -10.42 59.88
N SER A 287 39.13 -11.32 59.07
CA SER A 287 40.36 -12.14 59.04
C SER A 287 40.33 -13.39 59.93
N VAL A 288 40.52 -14.56 59.28
CA VAL A 288 41.02 -15.86 59.80
C VAL A 288 39.90 -16.75 60.43
N ASP A 289 39.76 -18.07 60.21
CA ASP A 289 40.71 -19.13 59.89
C ASP A 289 40.09 -20.32 59.14
N THR A 290 40.99 -21.03 58.45
CA THR A 290 40.90 -22.34 57.79
C THR A 290 40.91 -23.52 58.76
N GLY A 291 40.21 -24.61 58.41
CA GLY A 291 40.29 -25.90 59.11
C GLY A 291 39.80 -27.07 58.26
N GLU A 292 40.75 -27.84 57.74
CA GLU A 292 40.63 -29.07 56.93
C GLU A 292 40.58 -30.31 57.84
N VAL A 293 39.62 -31.23 57.67
CA VAL A 293 39.84 -32.70 57.50
C VAL A 293 38.54 -33.55 57.38
N ALA A 294 38.60 -34.48 56.41
CA ALA A 294 38.07 -35.85 56.39
C ALA A 294 36.57 -36.16 56.12
N ALA A 295 36.36 -36.62 54.87
CA ALA A 295 35.58 -37.77 54.40
C ALA A 295 34.41 -38.33 55.23
N LEU A 296 33.20 -38.32 54.64
CA LEU A 296 32.24 -39.43 54.51
C LEU A 296 30.98 -38.94 53.74
N GLU A 297 30.71 -39.52 52.57
CA GLU A 297 29.39 -39.52 51.92
C GLU A 297 28.45 -40.54 52.61
N PRO A 298 27.12 -40.57 52.35
CA PRO A 298 26.24 -39.62 51.64
C PRO A 298 24.90 -39.32 52.36
N ALA A 299 24.26 -38.20 52.05
CA ALA A 299 22.79 -38.08 51.96
C ALA A 299 22.39 -36.71 51.39
N ALA A 300 21.44 -36.72 50.46
CA ALA A 300 20.98 -35.60 49.65
C ALA A 300 20.56 -34.34 50.43
N PRO A 301 20.64 -33.17 49.79
CA PRO A 301 19.54 -32.22 49.91
C PRO A 301 19.07 -31.62 48.58
N LEU A 302 17.78 -31.32 48.59
CA LEU A 302 17.01 -30.62 47.57
C LEU A 302 17.56 -29.21 47.30
N GLY A 303 17.71 -28.90 46.02
CA GLY A 303 17.11 -27.71 45.40
C GLY A 303 17.64 -26.33 45.81
N ARG A 304 18.70 -25.87 45.15
CA ARG A 304 18.87 -24.45 44.81
C ARG A 304 19.73 -24.30 43.55
N ALA A 305 19.07 -24.27 42.39
CA ALA A 305 19.74 -24.00 41.12
C ALA A 305 19.88 -22.48 40.90
N SER A 306 21.11 -22.00 41.08
CA SER A 306 21.56 -20.68 40.65
C SER A 306 21.55 -20.58 39.13
N LYS A 307 20.78 -19.63 38.57
CA LYS A 307 20.79 -19.27 37.14
C LYS A 307 22.04 -18.43 36.80
N VAL A 308 23.22 -19.01 36.82
CA VAL A 308 24.42 -18.46 36.15
C VAL A 308 25.28 -19.64 35.70
N GLY A 309 25.05 -20.15 34.48
CA GLY A 309 25.80 -21.29 33.94
C GLY A 309 25.26 -21.91 32.64
N ALA A 310 24.03 -21.56 32.24
CA ALA A 310 23.34 -22.20 31.11
C ALA A 310 23.93 -21.91 29.71
N SER A 311 24.90 -21.00 29.56
CA SER A 311 25.42 -20.58 28.24
C SER A 311 26.53 -21.48 27.67
N LYS A 312 27.13 -22.38 28.46
CA LYS A 312 28.23 -23.25 27.95
C LYS A 312 27.81 -24.65 27.51
N GLY A 313 26.61 -25.12 27.88
CA GLY A 313 26.14 -26.47 27.54
C GLY A 313 25.38 -26.59 26.22
N TRP A 314 24.68 -25.53 25.79
CA TRP A 314 23.74 -25.61 24.67
C TRP A 314 24.42 -25.88 23.32
N PHE A 315 25.62 -25.32 23.11
CA PHE A 315 26.37 -25.55 21.87
C PHE A 315 26.90 -26.99 21.80
N ALA A 316 27.22 -27.60 22.93
CA ALA A 316 27.72 -28.97 22.98
C ALA A 316 26.63 -29.99 22.58
N SER A 317 25.37 -29.73 22.95
CA SER A 317 24.21 -30.58 22.62
C SER A 317 23.75 -30.54 21.15
N LEU A 318 24.29 -29.62 20.34
CA LEU A 318 23.95 -29.56 18.92
C LEU A 318 24.61 -30.68 18.12
N SER A 319 23.88 -31.22 17.14
CA SER A 319 24.43 -32.15 16.16
C SER A 319 25.55 -31.47 15.36
N THR A 320 26.48 -32.25 14.81
CA THR A 320 27.59 -31.73 14.01
C THR A 320 27.10 -30.87 12.84
N GLY A 321 25.98 -31.24 12.21
CA GLY A 321 25.33 -30.45 11.16
C GLY A 321 24.75 -29.12 11.66
N ALA A 322 24.11 -29.10 12.83
CA ALA A 322 23.61 -27.87 13.44
C ALA A 322 24.74 -26.91 13.84
N LYS A 323 25.87 -27.44 14.33
CA LYS A 323 27.07 -26.65 14.63
C LYS A 323 27.64 -25.98 13.38
N VAL A 324 27.74 -26.71 12.27
CA VAL A 324 28.22 -26.16 10.99
C VAL A 324 27.29 -25.06 10.47
N ARG A 325 25.98 -25.27 10.51
CA ARG A 325 25.00 -24.24 10.09
C ARG A 325 25.05 -22.98 10.96
N LEU A 326 25.24 -23.13 12.27
CA LEU A 326 25.34 -21.99 13.19
C LEU A 326 26.63 -21.19 12.96
N VAL A 327 27.74 -21.86 12.65
CA VAL A 327 28.99 -21.20 12.24
C VAL A 327 28.80 -20.46 10.91
N LEU A 328 28.15 -21.07 9.91
CA LEU A 328 27.87 -20.41 8.63
C LEU A 328 26.95 -19.20 8.78
N ALA A 329 25.91 -19.30 9.61
CA ALA A 329 25.03 -18.18 9.93
C ALA A 329 25.78 -17.05 10.64
N GLY A 330 26.67 -17.39 11.57
CA GLY A 330 27.55 -16.42 12.23
C GLY A 330 28.49 -15.70 11.25
N VAL A 331 29.09 -16.44 10.31
CA VAL A 331 29.93 -15.86 9.25
C VAL A 331 29.13 -14.94 8.33
N LEU A 332 27.91 -15.32 7.96
CA LEU A 332 27.02 -14.49 7.14
C LEU A 332 26.65 -13.18 7.85
N VAL A 333 26.28 -13.24 9.14
CA VAL A 333 25.99 -12.04 9.95
C VAL A 333 27.22 -11.14 10.04
N LEU A 334 28.41 -11.71 10.25
CA LEU A 334 29.65 -10.95 10.31
C LEU A 334 29.99 -10.29 8.95
N TRP A 335 29.71 -10.98 7.84
CA TRP A 335 29.87 -10.45 6.50
C TRP A 335 28.90 -9.29 6.20
N VAL A 336 27.63 -9.41 6.58
CA VAL A 336 26.63 -8.33 6.45
C VAL A 336 27.01 -7.12 7.31
N LEU A 337 27.47 -7.33 8.54
CA LEU A 337 27.96 -6.25 9.41
C LEU A 337 29.19 -5.54 8.81
N ALA A 338 30.13 -6.29 8.25
CA ALA A 338 31.29 -5.71 7.57
C ALA A 338 30.89 -4.89 6.33
N ALA A 339 29.92 -5.37 5.54
CA ALA A 339 29.37 -4.63 4.40
C ALA A 339 28.66 -3.34 4.83
N ALA A 340 27.87 -3.39 5.92
CA ALA A 340 27.20 -2.22 6.49
C ALA A 340 28.20 -1.18 7.03
N ILE A 341 29.25 -1.63 7.72
CA ILE A 341 30.33 -0.75 8.21
C ILE A 341 31.09 -0.12 7.03
N GLY A 342 31.35 -0.88 5.97
CA GLY A 342 31.96 -0.36 4.73
C GLY A 342 31.10 0.72 4.07
N ALA A 343 29.78 0.50 3.99
CA ALA A 343 28.84 1.48 3.47
C ALA A 343 28.80 2.75 4.33
N LEU A 344 28.80 2.62 5.67
CA LEU A 344 28.87 3.77 6.59
C LEU A 344 30.18 4.55 6.44
N TRP A 345 31.31 3.86 6.27
CA TRP A 345 32.62 4.49 6.07
C TRP A 345 32.64 5.30 4.76
N HIS A 346 32.06 4.77 3.67
CA HIS A 346 31.97 5.49 2.41
C HIS A 346 31.11 6.76 2.52
N VAL A 347 30.01 6.73 3.29
CA VAL A 347 29.20 7.91 3.57
C VAL A 347 29.96 8.95 4.41
N ALA A 348 30.73 8.49 5.39
CA ALA A 348 31.52 9.38 6.27
C ALA A 348 32.69 10.06 5.54
N VAL A 349 33.35 9.38 4.60
CA VAL A 349 34.48 9.94 3.83
C VAL A 349 34.01 10.84 2.67
N ALA A 350 32.77 10.68 2.19
CA ALA A 350 32.24 11.46 1.07
C ALA A 350 31.80 12.90 1.40
N GLY A 351 31.90 13.34 2.66
CA GLY A 351 31.63 14.73 3.06
C GLY A 351 30.13 15.03 3.22
N ALA A 352 29.75 15.40 4.44
CA ALA A 352 28.39 15.72 4.81
C ALA A 352 27.94 17.10 4.28
N SER A 353 27.30 17.11 3.12
CA SER A 353 26.31 18.13 2.74
C SER A 353 25.50 17.67 1.53
N ALA A 354 24.59 16.72 1.74
CA ALA A 354 23.47 16.46 0.83
C ALA A 354 22.28 15.89 1.62
N PRO A 355 21.07 16.45 1.46
CA PRO A 355 19.88 15.96 2.15
C PRO A 355 19.46 14.59 1.61
N VAL A 356 18.82 13.80 2.47
CA VAL A 356 18.37 12.41 2.29
C VAL A 356 17.31 12.28 1.17
N ARG A 357 17.73 12.42 -0.08
CA ARG A 357 16.90 12.22 -1.28
C ARG A 357 17.71 11.54 -2.37
N ASP A 358 18.05 10.27 -2.20
CA ASP A 358 18.31 9.44 -3.38
C ASP A 358 18.23 7.92 -3.11
N LEU A 359 17.00 7.40 -2.99
CA LEU A 359 16.73 5.95 -2.96
C LEU A 359 17.16 5.26 -4.28
N SER A 360 17.32 6.03 -5.36
CA SER A 360 17.70 5.52 -6.68
C SER A 360 19.17 5.04 -6.72
N ARG A 361 20.07 5.66 -5.95
CA ARG A 361 21.48 5.24 -5.85
C ARG A 361 21.66 3.96 -5.06
N PHE A 362 20.80 3.70 -4.07
CA PHE A 362 20.78 2.42 -3.35
C PHE A 362 20.31 1.27 -4.26
N ARG A 363 19.32 1.52 -5.14
CA ARG A 363 18.91 0.58 -6.19
C ARG A 363 20.01 0.35 -7.24
N GLN A 364 20.74 1.38 -7.66
CA GLN A 364 21.87 1.22 -8.58
C GLN A 364 23.04 0.41 -7.96
N ALA A 365 23.32 0.60 -6.67
CA ALA A 365 24.32 -0.19 -5.95
C ALA A 365 23.89 -1.66 -5.77
N ALA A 366 22.59 -1.92 -5.55
CA ALA A 366 22.04 -3.27 -5.49
C ALA A 366 22.05 -3.97 -6.87
N ALA A 367 21.76 -3.25 -7.96
CA ALA A 367 21.86 -3.76 -9.33
C ALA A 367 23.31 -4.06 -9.75
N ALA A 368 24.29 -3.34 -9.21
CA ALA A 368 25.71 -3.59 -9.44
C ALA A 368 26.29 -4.80 -8.69
N LEU A 369 25.57 -5.32 -7.69
CA LEU A 369 25.94 -6.55 -6.95
C LEU A 369 25.39 -7.84 -7.59
N THR A 370 24.67 -7.73 -8.71
CA THR A 370 24.36 -8.86 -9.57
C THR A 370 25.64 -9.33 -10.26
N PRO A 371 26.08 -10.59 -10.12
CA PRO A 371 27.27 -11.05 -10.83
C PRO A 371 27.01 -10.95 -12.34
N GLN A 372 27.76 -10.08 -13.02
CA GLN A 372 27.87 -10.09 -14.47
C GLN A 372 28.36 -11.48 -14.87
N ALA A 373 27.52 -12.23 -15.61
CA ALA A 373 27.89 -13.49 -16.20
C ALA A 373 29.11 -13.26 -17.12
N LEU A 374 30.27 -13.75 -16.69
CA LEU A 374 31.44 -13.88 -17.53
C LEU A 374 31.05 -14.68 -18.78
N ALA A 375 31.09 -14.04 -19.94
CA ALA A 375 31.10 -14.70 -21.23
C ALA A 375 32.39 -15.52 -21.32
N LEU A 376 32.30 -16.81 -20.97
CA LEU A 376 33.29 -17.80 -21.34
C LEU A 376 32.98 -18.22 -22.78
N ASP A 377 33.87 -17.87 -23.70
CA ASP A 377 33.93 -18.44 -25.05
C ASP A 377 34.02 -19.96 -24.94
N PHE A 378 32.94 -20.66 -25.30
CA PHE A 378 32.97 -22.09 -25.50
C PHE A 378 33.07 -22.41 -26.99
N GLU A 379 34.10 -23.19 -27.32
CA GLU A 379 34.33 -23.80 -28.62
C GLU A 379 33.06 -24.50 -29.14
N ALA A 380 32.83 -24.33 -30.43
CA ALA A 380 31.71 -24.90 -31.16
C ALA A 380 31.64 -26.43 -31.00
N THR A 381 30.58 -26.90 -30.36
CA THR A 381 30.16 -28.31 -30.38
C THR A 381 29.91 -28.74 -31.84
N PRO A 382 30.38 -29.93 -32.28
CA PRO A 382 30.19 -30.38 -33.65
C PRO A 382 28.70 -30.57 -33.99
N PRO A 383 28.31 -30.36 -35.26
CA PRO A 383 26.91 -30.44 -35.67
C PRO A 383 26.35 -31.86 -35.48
N PHE A 384 25.18 -31.92 -34.85
CA PHE A 384 24.39 -33.15 -34.69
C PHE A 384 24.06 -33.74 -36.07
N VAL A 385 24.42 -35.00 -36.28
CA VAL A 385 23.98 -35.79 -37.44
C VAL A 385 22.56 -36.28 -37.14
N PRO A 386 21.54 -35.91 -37.95
CA PRO A 386 20.19 -36.39 -37.73
C PRO A 386 20.11 -37.91 -37.91
N THR A 387 19.55 -38.59 -36.90
CA THR A 387 19.21 -40.02 -36.96
C THR A 387 18.02 -40.21 -37.92
N PRO A 388 18.03 -41.21 -38.82
CA PRO A 388 16.98 -41.39 -39.80
C PRO A 388 15.62 -41.65 -39.15
N THR A 389 14.65 -40.80 -39.48
CA THR A 389 13.24 -40.88 -39.10
C THR A 389 12.63 -42.20 -39.58
N GLN A 390 12.05 -42.97 -38.66
CA GLN A 390 11.28 -44.17 -39.03
C GLN A 390 10.01 -43.80 -39.80
N PRO A 391 9.58 -44.62 -40.79
CA PRO A 391 8.37 -44.38 -41.54
C PRO A 391 7.12 -44.46 -40.64
N PRO A 392 6.07 -43.66 -40.93
CA PRO A 392 4.89 -43.58 -40.08
C PRO A 392 4.17 -44.93 -40.00
N THR A 393 3.86 -45.34 -38.78
CA THR A 393 3.00 -46.49 -38.50
C THR A 393 1.54 -46.09 -38.77
N ASN A 394 0.82 -46.91 -39.52
CA ASN A 394 -0.58 -46.68 -39.88
C ASN A 394 -1.47 -46.53 -38.63
N THR A 395 -1.93 -45.31 -38.37
CA THR A 395 -2.94 -45.01 -37.36
C THR A 395 -4.30 -45.55 -37.84
N PRO A 396 -5.04 -46.31 -37.01
CA PRO A 396 -6.37 -46.80 -37.38
C PRO A 396 -7.34 -45.62 -37.58
N MET A 397 -8.12 -45.72 -38.66
CA MET A 397 -9.13 -44.74 -39.05
C MET A 397 -10.20 -44.58 -37.96
N PRO A 398 -10.60 -43.35 -37.59
CA PRO A 398 -11.60 -43.15 -36.55
C PRO A 398 -12.95 -43.73 -36.98
N THR A 399 -13.55 -44.49 -36.07
CA THR A 399 -14.91 -45.02 -36.22
C THR A 399 -15.91 -43.86 -36.15
N SER A 400 -16.82 -43.81 -37.12
CA SER A 400 -17.86 -42.77 -37.22
C SER A 400 -18.75 -42.75 -35.98
N THR A 401 -18.67 -41.66 -35.22
CA THR A 401 -19.58 -41.33 -34.12
C THR A 401 -21.01 -41.14 -34.65
N PRO A 402 -22.05 -41.74 -34.03
CA PRO A 402 -23.42 -41.58 -34.47
C PRO A 402 -23.91 -40.13 -34.31
N LEU A 403 -24.69 -39.69 -35.30
CA LEU A 403 -25.29 -38.36 -35.40
C LEU A 403 -26.29 -38.12 -34.25
N PRO A 404 -26.26 -36.96 -33.56
CA PRO A 404 -27.19 -36.67 -32.48
C PRO A 404 -28.64 -36.59 -32.98
N THR A 405 -29.53 -37.25 -32.25
CA THR A 405 -30.99 -37.21 -32.44
C THR A 405 -31.51 -35.79 -32.22
N ALA A 406 -32.35 -35.31 -33.14
CA ALA A 406 -32.93 -33.98 -33.09
C ALA A 406 -33.80 -33.78 -31.83
N THR A 407 -33.44 -32.77 -31.05
CA THR A 407 -34.22 -32.23 -29.93
C THR A 407 -35.51 -31.60 -30.46
N PRO A 408 -36.68 -31.85 -29.84
CA PRO A 408 -37.94 -31.25 -30.28
C PRO A 408 -37.94 -29.73 -30.08
N THR A 409 -38.31 -29.03 -31.14
CA THR A 409 -38.53 -27.58 -31.21
C THR A 409 -39.60 -27.12 -30.22
N ALA A 410 -39.24 -26.23 -29.30
CA ALA A 410 -40.19 -25.52 -28.47
C ALA A 410 -41.04 -24.56 -29.33
N THR A 411 -42.36 -24.74 -29.27
CA THR A 411 -43.36 -23.87 -29.88
C THR A 411 -43.24 -22.45 -29.31
N SER A 412 -43.01 -21.46 -30.17
CA SER A 412 -43.02 -20.04 -29.81
C SER A 412 -44.45 -19.59 -29.48
N VAL A 413 -44.64 -19.07 -28.28
CA VAL A 413 -45.86 -18.35 -27.88
C VAL A 413 -45.71 -16.90 -28.39
N PRO A 414 -46.73 -16.31 -29.05
CA PRO A 414 -46.65 -14.94 -29.56
C PRO A 414 -46.60 -13.92 -28.40
N PRO A 415 -45.87 -12.79 -28.56
CA PRO A 415 -45.80 -11.76 -27.54
C PRO A 415 -47.16 -11.07 -27.35
N THR A 416 -47.63 -11.04 -26.11
CA THR A 416 -48.76 -10.22 -25.68
C THR A 416 -48.40 -8.74 -25.81
N ALA A 417 -49.25 -7.97 -26.49
CA ALA A 417 -49.08 -6.53 -26.67
C ALA A 417 -49.16 -5.81 -25.32
N THR A 418 -48.09 -5.10 -24.97
CA THR A 418 -48.04 -4.14 -23.86
C THR A 418 -48.97 -2.96 -24.18
N PRO A 419 -49.86 -2.53 -23.27
CA PRO A 419 -50.73 -1.39 -23.51
C PRO A 419 -49.94 -0.08 -23.57
N LEU A 420 -50.31 0.75 -24.53
CA LEU A 420 -49.84 2.10 -24.80
C LEU A 420 -50.12 3.01 -23.58
N PRO A 421 -49.15 3.82 -23.10
CA PRO A 421 -49.42 4.78 -22.03
C PRO A 421 -50.38 5.88 -22.51
N THR A 422 -51.42 6.09 -21.72
CA THR A 422 -52.45 7.12 -21.87
C THR A 422 -51.84 8.51 -21.79
N GLU A 423 -52.11 9.36 -22.79
CA GLU A 423 -51.77 10.79 -22.74
C GLU A 423 -52.53 11.48 -21.60
N THR A 424 -51.76 12.10 -20.71
CA THR A 424 -52.29 12.98 -19.66
C THR A 424 -52.34 14.41 -20.21
N PRO A 425 -53.48 15.12 -20.13
CA PRO A 425 -53.60 16.47 -20.66
C PRO A 425 -52.86 17.48 -19.78
N VAL A 426 -51.94 18.24 -20.38
CA VAL A 426 -51.26 19.39 -19.75
C VAL A 426 -52.15 20.63 -19.91
N ILE A 427 -52.50 21.25 -18.79
CA ILE A 427 -53.18 22.55 -18.72
C ILE A 427 -52.11 23.65 -18.82
N PRO A 428 -52.25 24.67 -19.69
CA PRO A 428 -51.31 25.79 -19.74
C PRO A 428 -51.53 26.72 -18.54
N THR A 429 -50.48 26.93 -17.75
CA THR A 429 -50.43 28.01 -16.74
C THR A 429 -49.61 29.15 -17.32
N GLU A 430 -50.28 30.25 -17.69
CA GLU A 430 -49.62 31.51 -17.99
C GLU A 430 -49.06 32.11 -16.70
N THR A 431 -47.78 32.47 -16.70
CA THR A 431 -47.15 33.28 -15.65
C THR A 431 -46.61 34.56 -16.28
N PRO A 432 -46.93 35.75 -15.71
CA PRO A 432 -46.82 37.03 -16.40
C PRO A 432 -45.42 37.65 -16.38
N LEU A 433 -45.15 38.48 -17.40
CA LEU A 433 -44.00 39.35 -17.57
C LEU A 433 -43.90 40.40 -16.45
N PRO A 434 -42.69 40.70 -15.92
CA PRO A 434 -42.48 41.88 -15.09
C PRO A 434 -42.34 43.17 -15.93
N PRO A 435 -42.70 44.33 -15.35
CA PRO A 435 -42.92 45.57 -16.09
C PRO A 435 -41.65 46.36 -16.39
N THR A 436 -41.70 47.00 -17.56
CA THR A 436 -40.94 48.17 -18.00
C THR A 436 -40.89 49.28 -16.94
N ALA A 437 -39.68 49.76 -16.63
CA ALA A 437 -39.43 51.07 -16.02
C ALA A 437 -38.50 51.85 -16.97
N THR A 438 -39.04 52.80 -17.73
CA THR A 438 -39.15 54.24 -17.42
C THR A 438 -37.83 54.98 -17.63
N ALA A 439 -37.79 55.72 -18.74
CA ALA A 439 -36.78 56.71 -19.05
C ALA A 439 -36.84 57.87 -18.04
N VAL A 440 -35.67 58.30 -17.58
CA VAL A 440 -35.44 59.49 -16.76
C VAL A 440 -34.46 60.41 -17.52
N PRO A 441 -34.65 61.74 -17.47
CA PRO A 441 -34.34 62.64 -18.57
C PRO A 441 -32.91 63.19 -18.57
N ALA A 442 -32.53 63.70 -19.75
CA ALA A 442 -31.31 64.43 -20.03
C ALA A 442 -31.13 65.64 -19.09
N GLU A 443 -29.96 65.71 -18.45
CA GLU A 443 -29.46 66.90 -17.77
C GLU A 443 -28.12 67.34 -18.40
N ALA A 444 -27.94 68.65 -18.43
CA ALA A 444 -27.14 69.40 -19.38
C ALA A 444 -25.61 69.26 -19.20
N ALA A 445 -24.93 69.39 -20.34
CA ALA A 445 -23.48 69.53 -20.47
C ALA A 445 -22.93 70.76 -19.73
N PRO A 446 -21.73 70.65 -19.15
CA PRO A 446 -20.78 71.74 -19.08
C PRO A 446 -19.54 71.50 -19.95
N ALA A 447 -18.94 72.63 -20.31
CA ALA A 447 -17.93 72.86 -21.33
C ALA A 447 -16.67 71.98 -21.33
N SER A 448 -16.18 71.81 -22.55
CA SER A 448 -14.96 71.16 -23.01
C SER A 448 -13.70 71.61 -22.25
N GLN A 449 -13.01 70.65 -21.63
CA GLN A 449 -11.61 70.77 -21.24
C GLN A 449 -10.75 70.13 -22.35
N PRO A 450 -9.67 70.77 -22.85
CA PRO A 450 -8.86 70.21 -23.92
C PRO A 450 -8.20 68.90 -23.47
N ALA A 451 -8.38 67.86 -24.29
CA ALA A 451 -7.82 66.54 -24.07
C ALA A 451 -6.28 66.60 -23.96
N PRO A 452 -5.66 65.92 -22.98
CA PRO A 452 -4.22 65.75 -22.96
C PRO A 452 -3.77 64.97 -24.20
N VAL A 453 -2.70 65.45 -24.83
CA VAL A 453 -2.05 64.80 -25.97
C VAL A 453 -1.74 63.34 -25.59
N PRO A 454 -2.14 62.35 -26.41
CA PRO A 454 -1.85 60.95 -26.12
C PRO A 454 -0.35 60.77 -26.01
N THR A 455 0.11 60.41 -24.81
CA THR A 455 1.45 59.88 -24.61
C THR A 455 1.44 58.49 -25.23
N ASP A 456 2.31 58.25 -26.21
CA ASP A 456 2.56 56.94 -26.80
C ASP A 456 2.85 55.94 -25.69
N THR A 457 1.81 55.25 -25.23
CA THR A 457 1.94 54.13 -24.32
C THR A 457 2.59 53.03 -25.15
N PRO A 458 3.79 52.57 -24.79
CA PRO A 458 4.46 51.51 -25.53
C PRO A 458 3.49 50.35 -25.67
N ALA A 459 3.30 49.85 -26.89
CA ALA A 459 2.52 48.65 -27.13
C ALA A 459 2.98 47.58 -26.14
N PRO A 460 2.05 46.90 -25.44
CA PRO A 460 2.41 45.88 -24.47
C PRO A 460 3.38 44.90 -25.15
N PRO A 461 4.49 44.54 -24.47
CA PRO A 461 5.46 43.63 -25.05
C PRO A 461 4.71 42.37 -25.53
N PRO A 462 5.02 41.87 -26.74
CA PRO A 462 4.34 40.72 -27.30
C PRO A 462 4.34 39.57 -26.27
N PRO A 463 3.20 38.89 -26.09
CA PRO A 463 3.08 37.83 -25.09
C PRO A 463 4.21 36.82 -25.27
N ALA A 464 4.84 36.45 -24.15
CA ALA A 464 5.91 35.46 -24.17
C ALA A 464 5.40 34.20 -24.89
N PRO A 465 6.19 33.61 -25.82
CA PRO A 465 5.75 32.44 -26.55
C PRO A 465 5.37 31.33 -25.59
N ALA A 466 4.23 30.67 -25.86
CA ALA A 466 3.78 29.54 -25.07
C ALA A 466 4.91 28.50 -24.96
N PRO A 467 5.15 27.92 -23.78
CA PRO A 467 6.22 26.95 -23.60
C PRO A 467 6.00 25.76 -24.54
N ALA A 468 7.05 25.40 -25.27
CA ALA A 468 7.05 24.18 -26.06
C ALA A 468 6.86 22.97 -25.13
N LEU A 469 6.06 21.99 -25.55
CA LEU A 469 5.84 20.76 -24.81
C LEU A 469 7.16 19.98 -24.70
N ALA A 470 7.67 19.79 -23.49
CA ALA A 470 8.84 18.97 -23.24
C ALA A 470 8.46 17.50 -23.02
N ALA A 471 9.28 16.58 -23.52
CA ALA A 471 9.14 15.15 -23.23
C ALA A 471 10.46 14.57 -22.70
N TYR A 472 10.36 13.65 -21.74
CA TYR A 472 11.51 13.02 -21.11
C TYR A 472 11.32 11.50 -21.05
N ASP A 473 12.39 10.74 -21.30
CA ASP A 473 12.43 9.29 -21.11
C ASP A 473 12.53 8.89 -19.62
N VAL A 474 12.55 7.59 -19.35
CA VAL A 474 12.67 7.02 -17.99
C VAL A 474 13.96 7.44 -17.25
N HIS A 475 14.99 7.88 -17.98
CA HIS A 475 16.26 8.39 -17.43
C HIS A 475 16.27 9.92 -17.30
N GLY A 476 15.16 10.58 -17.62
CA GLY A 476 15.02 12.02 -17.62
C GLY A 476 15.73 12.73 -18.77
N GLN A 477 16.14 12.01 -19.81
CA GLN A 477 16.73 12.61 -21.01
C GLN A 477 15.63 13.16 -21.92
N PRO A 478 15.85 14.32 -22.56
CA PRO A 478 14.89 14.87 -23.51
C PRO A 478 14.66 13.90 -24.69
N ILE A 479 13.39 13.69 -25.03
CA ILE A 479 12.97 12.88 -26.18
C ILE A 479 11.88 13.61 -26.96
N ALA A 480 11.68 13.24 -28.23
CA ALA A 480 10.55 13.71 -29.02
C ALA A 480 9.22 13.20 -28.44
N VAL A 481 8.19 14.06 -28.38
CA VAL A 481 6.85 13.70 -27.90
C VAL A 481 6.28 12.57 -28.75
N GLU A 482 6.54 12.59 -30.05
CA GLU A 482 6.09 11.61 -31.03
C GLU A 482 6.66 10.23 -30.74
N ALA A 483 7.87 10.14 -30.17
CA ALA A 483 8.45 8.86 -29.76
C ALA A 483 7.68 8.25 -28.58
N LEU A 484 7.27 9.07 -27.61
CA LEU A 484 6.41 8.62 -26.52
C LEU A 484 5.01 8.27 -27.04
N GLN A 485 4.43 9.04 -27.96
CA GLN A 485 3.14 8.71 -28.58
C GLN A 485 3.20 7.39 -29.35
N ALA A 486 4.27 7.13 -30.09
CA ALA A 486 4.47 5.86 -30.78
C ALA A 486 4.65 4.69 -29.81
N LYS A 487 5.29 4.92 -28.66
CA LYS A 487 5.51 3.91 -27.62
C LYS A 487 4.24 3.59 -26.82
N TYR A 488 3.41 4.57 -26.53
CA TYR A 488 2.28 4.45 -25.57
C TYR A 488 0.89 4.60 -26.19
N GLY A 489 0.78 5.10 -27.42
CA GLY A 489 -0.51 5.29 -28.11
C GLY A 489 -1.35 6.47 -27.63
N PHE A 490 -0.84 7.33 -26.75
CA PHE A 490 -1.62 8.44 -26.22
C PHE A 490 -1.81 9.59 -27.23
N GLN A 491 -2.87 10.35 -27.02
CA GLN A 491 -3.28 11.48 -27.85
C GLN A 491 -3.40 12.74 -27.01
N ILE A 492 -2.82 13.84 -27.50
CA ILE A 492 -2.94 15.16 -26.91
C ILE A 492 -4.09 15.89 -27.60
N ARG A 493 -5.08 16.35 -26.84
CA ARG A 493 -6.18 17.20 -27.34
C ARG A 493 -6.01 18.59 -26.74
N ARG A 494 -5.76 19.58 -27.60
CA ARG A 494 -5.59 20.97 -27.18
C ARG A 494 -6.95 21.63 -26.97
N ALA A 495 -7.09 22.39 -25.88
CA ALA A 495 -8.26 23.25 -25.70
C ALA A 495 -8.22 24.44 -26.68
N ASP A 496 -9.35 24.74 -27.32
CA ASP A 496 -9.50 25.92 -28.17
C ASP A 496 -9.78 27.15 -27.32
N VAL A 497 -8.88 28.14 -27.39
CA VAL A 497 -8.91 29.35 -26.54
C VAL A 497 -8.46 30.53 -27.40
N PRO A 498 -9.20 31.65 -27.41
CA PRO A 498 -8.80 32.84 -28.15
C PRO A 498 -7.45 33.36 -27.66
N SER A 499 -6.70 33.99 -28.56
CA SER A 499 -5.43 34.66 -28.24
C SER A 499 -5.59 35.62 -27.04
N GLY A 500 -4.67 35.55 -26.09
CA GLY A 500 -4.74 36.28 -24.82
C GLY A 500 -5.58 35.61 -23.73
N GLY A 501 -6.32 34.54 -24.02
CA GLY A 501 -7.09 33.79 -23.02
C GLY A 501 -6.22 32.92 -22.12
N GLN A 502 -6.65 32.69 -20.88
CA GLN A 502 -5.98 31.78 -19.95
C GLN A 502 -6.37 30.32 -20.23
N VAL A 503 -5.39 29.42 -20.14
CA VAL A 503 -5.57 27.99 -20.42
C VAL A 503 -4.52 27.16 -19.70
N TYR A 504 -4.93 26.01 -19.14
CA TYR A 504 -3.96 25.01 -18.68
C TYR A 504 -3.43 24.24 -19.88
N ARG A 505 -2.16 24.45 -20.21
CA ARG A 505 -1.50 23.69 -21.28
C ARG A 505 -0.74 22.52 -20.70
N LEU A 506 -0.72 21.42 -21.45
CA LEU A 506 0.24 20.35 -21.22
C LEU A 506 1.63 20.89 -21.61
N VAL A 507 2.53 20.97 -20.63
CA VAL A 507 3.88 21.57 -20.77
C VAL A 507 5.01 20.54 -20.64
N ALA A 508 4.77 19.42 -19.96
CA ALA A 508 5.72 18.31 -19.96
C ALA A 508 5.02 16.94 -19.91
N ILE A 509 5.68 15.93 -20.48
CA ILE A 509 5.36 14.50 -20.32
C ILE A 509 6.63 13.78 -19.91
N ARG A 510 6.58 12.95 -18.88
CA ARG A 510 7.72 12.15 -18.42
C ARG A 510 7.38 10.69 -18.44
N GLU A 511 8.20 9.88 -19.06
CA GLU A 511 8.13 8.43 -18.92
C GLU A 511 8.62 7.99 -17.54
N VAL A 512 7.88 7.08 -16.91
CA VAL A 512 8.15 6.53 -15.59
C VAL A 512 7.97 5.01 -15.61
N SER A 513 8.82 4.31 -14.86
CA SER A 513 8.73 2.87 -14.61
C SER A 513 8.59 2.66 -13.11
N GLY A 514 7.62 1.84 -12.67
CA GLY A 514 7.43 1.57 -11.24
C GLY A 514 5.99 1.25 -10.82
N PRO A 515 5.41 2.01 -9.87
CA PRO A 515 4.12 1.66 -9.31
C PRO A 515 3.02 1.71 -10.37
N ALA A 516 1.99 0.89 -10.18
CA ALA A 516 0.79 0.90 -11.00
C ALA A 516 -0.10 2.11 -10.65
N SER A 517 0.45 3.31 -10.78
CA SER A 517 -0.21 4.58 -10.48
C SER A 517 0.39 5.67 -11.36
N ILE A 518 -0.45 6.58 -11.85
CA ILE A 518 0.00 7.74 -12.63
C ILE A 518 0.02 8.98 -11.73
N THR A 519 1.13 9.72 -11.73
CA THR A 519 1.19 11.04 -11.08
C THR A 519 0.93 12.13 -12.11
N VAL A 520 0.08 13.09 -11.75
CA VAL A 520 -0.22 14.28 -12.54
C VAL A 520 0.27 15.49 -11.78
N LYS A 521 1.00 16.38 -12.47
CA LYS A 521 1.50 17.63 -11.88
C LYS A 521 0.77 18.85 -12.43
N ALA A 522 0.38 19.77 -11.55
CA ALA A 522 -0.19 21.07 -11.88
C ALA A 522 0.03 22.04 -10.70
N ASP A 523 -0.57 23.23 -10.73
CA ASP A 523 -0.50 24.13 -9.56
C ASP A 523 -1.15 23.48 -8.32
N PRO A 524 -0.68 23.77 -7.09
CA PRO A 524 -1.24 23.22 -5.86
C PRO A 524 -2.73 23.54 -5.64
N GLY A 525 -3.49 22.58 -5.10
CA GLY A 525 -4.91 22.73 -4.80
C GLY A 525 -5.85 22.66 -6.00
N LEU A 526 -5.34 22.35 -7.20
CA LEU A 526 -6.14 22.16 -8.39
C LEU A 526 -6.77 20.77 -8.42
N GLN A 527 -7.98 20.70 -8.96
CA GLN A 527 -8.64 19.44 -9.26
C GLN A 527 -8.15 18.89 -10.59
N ILE A 528 -7.86 17.59 -10.63
CA ILE A 528 -7.47 16.84 -11.82
C ILE A 528 -8.52 15.78 -12.07
N ALA A 529 -9.03 15.72 -13.29
CA ALA A 529 -9.92 14.66 -13.73
C ALA A 529 -9.10 13.48 -14.25
N PHE A 530 -9.47 12.26 -13.86
CA PHE A 530 -8.94 11.00 -14.38
C PHE A 530 -10.09 10.14 -14.91
N SER A 531 -10.17 9.96 -16.22
CA SER A 531 -11.31 9.35 -16.91
C SER A 531 -11.02 7.96 -17.43
N TRP A 532 -12.02 7.08 -17.39
CA TRP A 532 -12.08 5.81 -18.12
C TRP A 532 -13.54 5.42 -18.35
N ALA A 533 -13.81 4.46 -19.22
CA ALA A 533 -15.18 4.07 -19.61
C ALA A 533 -16.06 3.65 -18.41
N GLY A 534 -15.47 3.10 -17.35
CA GLY A 534 -16.15 2.66 -16.13
C GLY A 534 -16.15 3.66 -14.99
N ALA A 535 -15.57 4.87 -15.16
CA ALA A 535 -15.44 5.85 -14.09
C ALA A 535 -16.82 6.30 -13.56
N PRO A 536 -16.92 6.79 -12.32
CA PRO A 536 -18.16 7.37 -11.82
C PRO A 536 -18.57 8.56 -12.69
N GLN A 537 -19.88 8.73 -12.88
CA GLN A 537 -20.43 9.89 -13.56
C GLN A 537 -20.36 11.10 -12.63
N GLN A 538 -19.87 12.22 -13.14
CA GLN A 538 -19.65 13.46 -12.41
C GLN A 538 -20.50 14.58 -13.00
N THR A 539 -20.80 15.60 -12.20
CA THR A 539 -21.32 16.86 -12.73
C THR A 539 -20.22 17.57 -13.50
N THR A 540 -20.45 17.78 -14.79
CA THR A 540 -19.49 18.41 -15.69
C THR A 540 -19.54 19.93 -15.61
N THR A 541 -18.39 20.55 -15.80
CA THR A 541 -18.24 21.95 -16.17
C THR A 541 -18.16 22.05 -17.70
N GLN A 542 -18.26 23.27 -18.23
CA GLN A 542 -18.11 23.51 -19.67
C GLN A 542 -16.72 23.15 -20.23
N PHE A 543 -15.73 22.91 -19.37
CA PHE A 543 -14.35 22.59 -19.77
C PHE A 543 -13.99 21.12 -19.54
N ASP A 544 -14.91 20.30 -19.02
CA ASP A 544 -14.68 18.87 -18.88
C ASP A 544 -14.82 18.17 -20.22
N TRP A 545 -13.91 17.22 -20.49
CA TRP A 545 -13.85 16.52 -21.78
C TRP A 545 -14.79 15.32 -21.86
N THR A 546 -15.19 14.75 -20.72
CA THR A 546 -16.17 13.66 -20.59
C THR A 546 -16.96 13.83 -19.30
N ASP A 547 -18.06 13.11 -19.13
CA ASP A 547 -18.87 13.11 -17.90
C ASP A 547 -18.52 11.98 -16.92
N ARG A 548 -17.65 11.03 -17.30
CA ARG A 548 -17.19 9.94 -16.43
C ARG A 548 -15.72 10.10 -16.08
N PHE A 549 -15.43 10.41 -14.82
CA PHE A 549 -14.07 10.55 -14.30
C PHE A 549 -14.05 10.51 -12.76
N GLU A 550 -12.89 10.23 -12.20
CA GLU A 550 -12.55 10.47 -10.80
C GLU A 550 -11.83 11.81 -10.66
N VAL A 551 -11.89 12.43 -9.48
CA VAL A 551 -11.24 13.72 -9.20
C VAL A 551 -10.19 13.56 -8.11
N GLY A 552 -8.94 13.92 -8.44
CA GLY A 552 -7.84 14.08 -7.47
C GLY A 552 -7.55 15.56 -7.26
N THR A 553 -7.10 15.95 -6.07
CA THR A 553 -6.66 17.33 -5.79
C THR A 553 -5.16 17.35 -5.63
N THR A 554 -4.46 18.24 -6.34
CA THR A 554 -3.01 18.37 -6.20
C THR A 554 -2.63 18.84 -4.80
N ASN A 555 -1.63 18.18 -4.22
CA ASN A 555 -1.08 18.51 -2.90
C ASN A 555 -0.25 19.81 -2.95
N ALA A 556 0.39 20.16 -1.82
CA ALA A 556 1.25 21.34 -1.73
C ALA A 556 2.45 21.35 -2.72
N ALA A 557 2.86 20.19 -3.21
CA ALA A 557 3.91 20.05 -4.23
C ALA A 557 3.35 20.11 -5.66
N GLY A 558 2.03 20.29 -5.82
CA GLY A 558 1.38 20.31 -7.14
C GLY A 558 1.12 18.93 -7.72
N GLU A 559 1.11 17.87 -6.90
CA GLU A 559 1.03 16.48 -7.37
C GLU A 559 -0.26 15.80 -6.90
N THR A 560 -0.87 14.99 -7.77
CA THR A 560 -1.91 14.02 -7.40
C THR A 560 -1.68 12.71 -8.12
N GLY A 561 -1.95 11.59 -7.46
CA GLY A 561 -1.79 10.25 -8.01
C GLY A 561 -3.13 9.55 -8.23
N PHE A 562 -3.22 8.73 -9.27
CA PHE A 562 -4.36 7.84 -9.50
C PHE A 562 -3.87 6.40 -9.66
N GLY A 563 -4.51 5.46 -8.97
CA GLY A 563 -4.20 4.04 -9.11
C GLY A 563 -4.62 3.52 -10.49
N MET A 564 -3.76 2.74 -11.13
CA MET A 564 -4.01 2.10 -12.41
C MET A 564 -4.19 0.59 -12.21
N GLY A 565 -5.44 0.12 -12.22
CA GLY A 565 -5.75 -1.30 -12.07
C GLY A 565 -5.42 -2.15 -13.31
N HIS A 566 -5.71 -3.46 -13.25
CA HIS A 566 -5.49 -4.42 -14.35
C HIS A 566 -6.12 -4.02 -15.69
N GLY A 567 -7.19 -3.23 -15.69
CA GLY A 567 -7.82 -2.73 -16.91
C GLY A 567 -6.97 -1.69 -17.65
N SER A 568 -5.91 -1.16 -17.03
CA SER A 568 -5.13 -0.02 -17.53
C SER A 568 -4.01 -0.40 -18.49
N TYR A 569 -3.79 -1.69 -18.74
CA TYR A 569 -2.72 -2.12 -19.64
C TYR A 569 -3.04 -1.77 -21.09
N ILE A 570 -2.03 -1.21 -21.77
CA ILE A 570 -2.04 -0.95 -23.20
C ILE A 570 -1.85 -2.30 -23.90
N ARG A 571 -2.93 -2.83 -24.49
CA ARG A 571 -2.92 -4.08 -25.26
C ARG A 571 -2.76 -3.87 -26.76
N ASP A 572 -3.09 -2.66 -27.22
CA ASP A 572 -2.97 -2.23 -28.60
C ASP A 572 -2.38 -0.81 -28.61
N LEU A 573 -1.14 -0.71 -29.08
CA LEU A 573 -0.41 0.56 -29.15
C LEU A 573 -1.11 1.59 -30.05
N SER A 574 -1.89 1.13 -31.04
CA SER A 574 -2.63 2.04 -31.93
C SER A 574 -3.86 2.66 -31.26
N ALA A 575 -4.40 1.99 -30.24
CA ALA A 575 -5.53 2.47 -29.45
C ALA A 575 -5.09 3.24 -28.19
N GLY A 576 -3.89 2.98 -27.68
CA GLY A 576 -3.43 3.48 -26.39
C GLY A 576 -4.11 2.77 -25.21
N GLY A 577 -3.95 3.33 -24.02
CA GLY A 577 -4.62 2.85 -22.81
C GLY A 577 -6.03 3.43 -22.62
N PRO A 578 -6.81 2.94 -21.65
CA PRO A 578 -8.21 3.32 -21.51
C PRO A 578 -8.43 4.69 -20.84
N HIS A 579 -7.36 5.35 -20.39
CA HIS A 579 -7.46 6.50 -19.49
C HIS A 579 -7.31 7.84 -20.19
N GLY A 580 -7.89 8.87 -19.59
CA GLY A 580 -7.70 10.27 -19.95
C GLY A 580 -7.48 11.15 -18.73
N VAL A 581 -6.79 12.28 -18.88
CA VAL A 581 -6.53 13.23 -17.80
C VAL A 581 -6.53 14.68 -18.28
N TRP A 582 -7.09 15.60 -17.47
CA TRP A 582 -7.07 17.04 -17.66
C TRP A 582 -7.22 17.80 -16.33
N VAL A 583 -6.95 19.10 -16.32
CA VAL A 583 -7.17 19.98 -15.18
C VAL A 583 -8.62 20.44 -15.14
N ARG A 584 -9.29 20.33 -13.98
CA ARG A 584 -10.62 20.89 -13.73
C ARG A 584 -10.48 22.24 -13.02
N ALA A 585 -10.65 23.31 -13.79
CA ALA A 585 -10.57 24.67 -13.28
C ALA A 585 -11.63 25.56 -13.93
N GLY A 586 -11.70 26.82 -13.52
CA GLY A 586 -12.55 27.85 -14.14
C GLY A 586 -12.08 28.32 -15.52
N VAL A 587 -11.07 27.66 -16.11
CA VAL A 587 -10.51 27.97 -17.43
C VAL A 587 -10.30 26.67 -18.23
N PRO A 588 -10.25 26.72 -19.57
CA PRO A 588 -10.00 25.53 -20.40
C PRO A 588 -8.69 24.82 -20.06
N SER A 589 -8.64 23.52 -20.29
CA SER A 589 -7.44 22.68 -20.13
C SER A 589 -7.23 21.79 -21.34
N ASP A 590 -5.98 21.62 -21.76
CA ASP A 590 -5.61 20.49 -22.61
C ASP A 590 -5.94 19.16 -21.91
N ALA A 591 -6.11 18.11 -22.71
CA ALA A 591 -6.31 16.75 -22.22
C ALA A 591 -5.34 15.76 -22.87
N LEU A 592 -4.98 14.74 -22.11
CA LEU A 592 -4.17 13.61 -22.55
C LEU A 592 -5.02 12.34 -22.45
N PHE A 593 -5.33 11.71 -23.59
CA PHE A 593 -6.12 10.48 -23.69
C PHE A 593 -5.25 9.32 -24.16
N GLY A 594 -5.73 8.08 -24.01
CA GLY A 594 -4.94 6.91 -24.41
C GLY A 594 -3.87 6.54 -23.39
N LEU A 595 -4.05 6.94 -22.12
CA LEU A 595 -3.10 6.67 -21.05
C LEU A 595 -3.28 5.27 -20.48
N GLY A 596 -2.18 4.61 -20.16
CA GLY A 596 -2.15 3.28 -19.58
C GLY A 596 -0.73 2.80 -19.30
N MET A 597 -0.61 1.55 -18.87
CA MET A 597 0.66 0.90 -18.56
C MET A 597 1.05 -0.05 -19.68
N LEU A 598 2.32 -0.10 -20.07
CA LEU A 598 2.78 -1.09 -21.05
C LEU A 598 2.81 -2.49 -20.42
N GLY A 599 2.08 -3.42 -21.03
CA GLY A 599 2.11 -4.83 -20.63
C GLY A 599 3.50 -5.43 -20.82
N GLY A 600 3.91 -6.31 -19.90
CA GLY A 600 5.23 -6.97 -19.95
C GLY A 600 6.41 -6.09 -19.51
N THR A 601 6.13 -4.88 -19.00
CA THR A 601 7.13 -3.98 -18.39
C THR A 601 6.86 -3.84 -16.89
N PRO A 602 7.76 -3.22 -16.10
CA PRO A 602 7.51 -2.81 -14.71
C PRO A 602 6.52 -1.62 -14.62
N HIS A 603 5.35 -1.75 -15.26
CA HIS A 603 4.34 -0.73 -15.40
C HIS A 603 4.87 0.57 -16.02
N ASP A 604 5.65 0.49 -17.09
CA ASP A 604 6.09 1.68 -17.81
C ASP A 604 4.86 2.47 -18.28
N HIS A 605 4.84 3.78 -18.00
CA HIS A 605 3.75 4.70 -18.36
C HIS A 605 4.29 6.13 -18.46
N VAL A 606 3.40 7.10 -18.73
CA VAL A 606 3.76 8.52 -18.79
C VAL A 606 3.00 9.36 -17.77
N GLU A 607 3.70 10.33 -17.18
CA GLU A 607 3.20 11.29 -16.20
C GLU A 607 3.13 12.70 -16.81
N PRO A 608 1.93 13.32 -16.91
CA PRO A 608 1.78 14.65 -17.48
C PRO A 608 1.97 15.77 -16.46
N THR A 609 2.46 16.91 -16.94
CA THR A 609 2.54 18.18 -16.21
C THR A 609 1.79 19.28 -16.96
N PHE A 610 0.87 19.93 -16.26
CA PHE A 610 0.08 21.05 -16.75
C PHE A 610 0.54 22.36 -16.10
N ALA A 611 0.45 23.46 -16.84
CA ALA A 611 0.70 24.80 -16.31
C ALA A 611 -0.29 25.81 -16.90
N LEU A 612 -0.71 26.78 -16.08
CA LEU A 612 -1.52 27.89 -16.55
C LEU A 612 -0.68 28.82 -17.44
N VAL A 613 -1.13 29.07 -18.66
CA VAL A 613 -0.47 29.98 -19.60
C VAL A 613 -1.50 30.88 -20.29
N THR A 614 -0.99 31.93 -20.93
CA THR A 614 -1.77 32.77 -21.85
C THR A 614 -1.65 32.20 -23.27
N ALA A 615 -2.79 31.96 -23.92
CA ALA A 615 -2.83 31.52 -25.30
C ALA A 615 -2.19 32.57 -26.23
N PRO A 616 -1.33 32.14 -27.17
CA PRO A 616 -0.56 33.04 -28.03
C PRO A 616 -1.42 33.91 -28.95
#